data_AF-A0A7S0C0K5-F1
#
_entry.id   AF-A0A7S0C0K5-F1
#
_cell.length_a   1.000
_cell.length_b   1.000
_cell.length_c   1.000
_cell.angle_alpha   90.00
_cell.angle_beta   90.00
_cell.angle_gamma   90.00
#
_symmetry.space_group_name_H-M   'P 1'
#
loop_
_entity.id
_entity.type
_entity.pdbx_description
1 polymer ?
#
loop_
_entity_poly.entity_id
_entity_poly.type
_entity_poly.pdbx_seq_one_letter_code
_entity_poly.pdbx_strand_id
1 'polypeptide(L)'
;KQCSDPSSNNGLFSGFEKFIDKVHELWIKPISEPPHVQWATLISKARDMGERNANEPIARILARHYQWTLTKAFALYEHVIIVEDNLDYRPTFLPFMLDGKNAIENDDSIFCVGGWNELESSTFVHNASRVYRTDIFPGKAWLTSKTVWESIRHDFPTSEWEQWMRFNTTMKGRDCIVPEMSHLTIGDEASKRFLQITPGLSVVLGEHATGSLPFNRLERHEYQQQIEAMVDKALVIPFGGPSLGDVKVMLHHIVTSSIISYKIPLDDYDCVVVLYELRDYESLAQELRISTKQRRSWNGLTVLYLPSNCQFNTLILADTNQVRLFPKLYNAPFVGLQPIVSGTDQSCDYACAQHSLQCEQDQFVHIDNCDTMMRHFNCTSCWLGVNGPDIPVLVVSEEKPSLFGLCLLAYPSKELPTCEAHNWASKRLCPCANTDKGGKGFGWLDLLPSFS
;
A
#
# COMPACT_ATOMS: atom_id res chain seq x y z
N LYS A 1 55.95 14.65 5.23
CA LYS A 1 56.73 13.40 5.39
C LYS A 1 55.76 12.24 5.23
N GLN A 2 56.06 11.34 4.29
CA GLN A 2 55.22 10.23 3.81
C GLN A 2 54.66 9.35 4.93
N CYS A 3 53.42 8.90 4.75
CA CYS A 3 53.09 7.48 4.74
C CYS A 3 52.04 7.23 3.65
N SER A 4 52.25 6.14 2.94
CA SER A 4 51.67 5.75 1.65
C SER A 4 50.33 5.04 1.79
N ASP A 5 49.46 5.23 0.80
CA ASP A 5 48.27 4.42 0.44
C ASP A 5 48.71 2.97 0.06
N PRO A 6 47.87 1.89 0.11
CA PRO A 6 46.58 1.80 -0.62
C PRO A 6 45.48 0.93 0.05
N SER A 7 44.27 1.45 0.24
CA SER A 7 43.07 0.61 0.07
C SER A 7 41.85 1.43 -0.35
N SER A 8 41.50 1.22 -1.61
CA SER A 8 40.37 1.78 -2.33
C SER A 8 39.04 1.56 -1.61
N ASN A 9 38.45 2.64 -1.10
CA ASN A 9 37.00 2.75 -0.93
C ASN A 9 36.48 4.17 -1.26
N ASN A 10 37.15 4.87 -2.19
CA ASN A 10 36.77 6.20 -2.66
C ASN A 10 35.61 6.20 -3.69
N GLY A 11 35.02 5.04 -3.98
CA GLY A 11 33.91 4.93 -4.94
C GLY A 11 32.58 5.47 -4.40
N LEU A 12 32.24 5.19 -3.15
CA LEU A 12 30.95 5.57 -2.55
C LEU A 12 30.87 7.06 -2.18
N PHE A 13 31.98 7.66 -1.75
CA PHE A 13 31.99 9.07 -1.35
C PHE A 13 31.83 10.04 -2.53
N SER A 14 32.35 9.69 -3.71
CA SER A 14 32.25 10.54 -4.89
C SER A 14 30.83 10.61 -5.49
N GLY A 15 29.99 9.60 -5.28
CA GLY A 15 28.61 9.58 -5.79
C GLY A 15 27.68 10.48 -4.99
N PHE A 16 27.83 10.50 -3.66
CA PHE A 16 26.96 11.26 -2.75
C PHE A 16 27.25 12.77 -2.78
N GLU A 17 28.52 13.18 -2.83
CA GLU A 17 28.86 14.61 -2.99
C GLU A 17 28.41 15.13 -4.36
N LYS A 18 28.57 14.33 -5.44
CA LYS A 18 27.99 14.63 -6.76
C LYS A 18 26.47 14.71 -6.72
N PHE A 19 25.79 13.90 -5.89
CA PHE A 19 24.34 13.98 -5.72
C PHE A 19 23.91 15.28 -5.04
N ILE A 20 24.57 15.69 -3.96
CA ILE A 20 24.28 16.96 -3.27
C ILE A 20 24.59 18.16 -4.18
N ASP A 21 25.71 18.13 -4.88
CA ASP A 21 26.05 19.17 -5.86
C ASP A 21 25.02 19.20 -6.99
N LYS A 22 24.57 18.04 -7.48
CA LYS A 22 23.51 17.94 -8.49
C LYS A 22 22.16 18.43 -7.97
N VAL A 23 21.80 18.17 -6.71
CA VAL A 23 20.60 18.73 -6.05
C VAL A 23 20.72 20.26 -5.93
N HIS A 24 21.87 20.76 -5.47
CA HIS A 24 22.10 22.21 -5.36
C HIS A 24 22.11 22.91 -6.73
N GLU A 25 22.75 22.33 -7.74
CA GLU A 25 22.90 22.94 -9.06
C GLU A 25 21.69 22.82 -9.97
N LEU A 26 21.03 21.66 -10.01
CA LEU A 26 19.86 21.45 -10.87
C LEU A 26 18.55 21.94 -10.26
N TRP A 27 18.50 22.13 -8.94
CA TRP A 27 17.22 22.35 -8.26
C TRP A 27 17.22 23.57 -7.36
N ILE A 28 18.29 23.82 -6.59
CA ILE A 28 18.32 24.97 -5.68
C ILE A 28 18.75 26.25 -6.40
N LYS A 29 19.75 26.18 -7.30
CA LYS A 29 20.20 27.33 -8.10
C LYS A 29 19.18 27.83 -9.14
N PRO A 30 18.42 26.99 -9.87
CA PRO A 30 17.50 27.46 -10.92
C PRO A 30 16.17 28.00 -10.39
N ILE A 31 15.77 27.66 -9.15
CA ILE A 31 14.60 28.22 -8.48
C ILE A 31 14.95 29.64 -8.01
N SER A 32 15.03 30.56 -8.96
CA SER A 32 15.04 31.99 -8.70
C SER A 32 13.59 32.48 -8.50
N GLU A 33 13.15 32.40 -7.24
CA GLU A 33 12.02 33.11 -6.59
C GLU A 33 10.56 32.61 -6.82
N PRO A 34 9.66 32.71 -5.79
CA PRO A 34 9.37 33.89 -4.95
C PRO A 34 10.11 33.94 -3.59
N PRO A 35 10.12 35.10 -2.90
CA PRO A 35 10.89 35.35 -1.66
C PRO A 35 10.40 34.61 -0.40
N HIS A 36 9.58 33.57 -0.52
CA HIS A 36 8.85 32.97 0.60
C HIS A 36 9.13 31.47 0.84
N VAL A 37 9.88 30.78 -0.02
CA VAL A 37 10.22 29.36 0.19
C VAL A 37 11.72 29.21 0.41
N GLN A 38 12.12 29.13 1.68
CA GLN A 38 13.50 28.80 2.07
C GLN A 38 13.65 27.28 2.15
N TRP A 39 14.43 26.70 1.24
CA TRP A 39 14.83 25.31 1.31
C TRP A 39 16.00 25.15 2.28
N ALA A 40 15.94 24.12 3.11
CA ALA A 40 17.04 23.75 3.98
C ALA A 40 17.27 22.23 3.94
N THR A 41 18.54 21.84 3.84
CA THR A 41 18.93 20.45 3.68
C THR A 41 19.52 19.94 5.00
N LEU A 42 18.95 18.86 5.54
CA LEU A 42 19.51 18.12 6.67
C LEU A 42 20.07 16.79 6.17
N ILE A 43 21.38 16.60 6.29
CA ILE A 43 22.04 15.34 5.93
C ILE A 43 22.27 14.54 7.21
N SER A 44 21.70 13.34 7.26
CA SER A 44 21.88 12.39 8.37
C SER A 44 22.53 11.11 7.89
N LYS A 45 23.53 10.61 8.63
CA LYS A 45 24.12 9.30 8.42
C LYS A 45 23.83 8.43 9.62
N ALA A 46 23.63 7.12 9.40
CA ALA A 46 23.36 6.19 10.51
C ALA A 46 24.51 6.08 11.55
N ARG A 47 25.70 6.64 11.26
CA ARG A 47 26.80 6.76 12.24
C ARG A 47 26.64 7.94 13.21
N ASP A 48 25.80 8.92 12.84
CA ASP A 48 25.57 10.13 13.64
C ASP A 48 24.70 9.84 14.88
N MET A 49 24.14 8.62 14.97
CA MET A 49 23.42 8.10 16.14
C MET A 49 24.31 7.52 17.25
N GLY A 50 25.63 7.47 17.07
CA GLY A 50 26.57 6.87 18.03
C GLY A 50 27.01 5.44 17.69
N GLU A 51 27.58 4.73 18.68
CA GLU A 51 28.15 3.39 18.50
C GLU A 51 27.10 2.38 17.98
N ARG A 52 27.48 1.62 16.96
CA ARG A 52 26.65 0.55 16.40
C ARG A 52 26.99 -0.78 17.07
N ASN A 53 25.97 -1.52 17.46
CA ASN A 53 26.15 -2.93 17.79
C ASN A 53 26.30 -3.71 16.48
N ALA A 54 27.44 -4.38 16.30
CA ALA A 54 27.76 -5.14 15.09
C ALA A 54 26.73 -6.25 14.77
N ASN A 55 25.97 -6.71 15.77
CA ASN A 55 24.97 -7.77 15.63
C ASN A 55 23.53 -7.23 15.52
N GLU A 56 23.31 -5.91 15.45
CA GLU A 56 21.97 -5.34 15.34
C GLU A 56 21.39 -5.54 13.92
N PRO A 57 20.15 -6.05 13.78
CA PRO A 57 19.47 -6.16 12.49
C PRO A 57 19.40 -4.81 11.77
N ILE A 58 19.65 -4.81 10.45
CA ILE A 58 19.65 -3.60 9.60
C ILE A 58 18.32 -2.83 9.73
N ALA A 59 17.19 -3.54 9.74
CA ALA A 59 15.87 -2.93 9.87
C ALA A 59 15.71 -2.09 11.16
N ARG A 60 16.35 -2.49 12.26
CA ARG A 60 16.36 -1.74 13.52
C ARG A 60 17.25 -0.50 13.45
N ILE A 61 18.42 -0.63 12.81
CA ILE A 61 19.33 0.49 12.55
C ILE A 61 18.60 1.55 11.70
N LEU A 62 17.91 1.11 10.64
CA LEU A 62 17.13 1.99 9.78
C LEU A 62 15.99 2.68 10.54
N ALA A 63 15.18 1.93 11.30
CA ALA A 63 14.08 2.51 12.07
C ALA A 63 14.59 3.60 13.04
N ARG A 64 15.65 3.31 13.81
CA ARG A 64 16.26 4.30 14.71
C ARG A 64 16.78 5.53 13.96
N HIS A 65 17.39 5.33 12.79
CA HIS A 65 17.90 6.43 11.97
C HIS A 65 16.78 7.34 11.49
N TYR A 66 15.71 6.76 10.94
CA TYR A 66 14.53 7.50 10.54
C TYR A 66 13.91 8.28 11.70
N GLN A 67 13.73 7.63 12.86
CA GLN A 67 13.16 8.30 14.05
C GLN A 67 14.02 9.50 14.50
N TRP A 68 15.34 9.32 14.55
CA TRP A 68 16.27 10.38 14.94
C TRP A 68 16.25 11.54 13.93
N THR A 69 16.34 11.24 12.64
CA THR A 69 16.36 12.24 11.56
C THR A 69 15.07 13.03 11.51
N LEU A 70 13.92 12.36 11.56
CA LEU A 70 12.60 13.02 11.55
C LEU A 70 12.42 13.88 12.80
N THR A 71 12.83 13.40 13.98
CA THR A 71 12.79 14.22 15.22
C THR A 71 13.61 15.50 15.07
N LYS A 72 14.81 15.44 14.48
CA LYS A 72 15.67 16.61 14.27
C LYS A 72 15.08 17.55 13.22
N ALA A 73 14.57 17.02 12.11
CA ALA A 73 14.00 17.81 11.04
C ALA A 73 12.74 18.56 11.51
N PHE A 74 11.80 17.89 12.18
CA PHE A 74 10.55 18.50 12.64
C PHE A 74 10.70 19.41 13.87
N ALA A 75 11.85 19.37 14.55
CA ALA A 75 12.21 20.40 15.52
C ALA A 75 12.47 21.77 14.85
N LEU A 76 12.76 21.79 13.54
CA LEU A 76 13.16 22.97 12.79
C LEU A 76 12.17 23.36 11.69
N TYR A 77 11.48 22.39 11.09
CA TYR A 77 10.63 22.61 9.91
C TYR A 77 9.23 22.04 10.12
N GLU A 78 8.24 22.70 9.52
CA GLU A 78 6.83 22.24 9.54
C GLU A 78 6.55 21.16 8.49
N HIS A 79 7.33 21.14 7.42
CA HIS A 79 7.19 20.21 6.30
C HIS A 79 8.57 19.66 5.93
N VAL A 80 8.67 18.36 5.69
CA VAL A 80 9.95 17.69 5.38
C VAL A 80 9.76 16.75 4.20
N ILE A 81 10.64 16.87 3.21
CA ILE A 81 10.79 15.90 2.13
C ILE A 81 11.91 14.94 2.54
N ILE A 82 11.60 13.65 2.59
CA ILE A 82 12.54 12.58 2.89
C ILE A 82 13.03 12.00 1.57
N VAL A 83 14.35 11.92 1.40
CA VAL A 83 15.01 11.39 0.19
C VAL A 83 16.06 10.34 0.58
N GLU A 84 16.14 9.27 -0.21
CA GLU A 84 17.13 8.19 -0.04
C GLU A 84 18.31 8.40 -1.01
N ASP A 85 19.49 7.90 -0.65
CA ASP A 85 20.76 8.07 -1.37
C ASP A 85 20.92 7.16 -2.59
N ASN A 86 20.01 6.20 -2.78
CA ASN A 86 20.01 5.25 -3.89
C ASN A 86 18.98 5.56 -4.99
N LEU A 87 18.42 6.78 -5.01
CA LEU A 87 17.39 7.19 -5.96
C LEU A 87 17.90 8.29 -6.90
N ASP A 88 17.49 8.20 -8.16
CA ASP A 88 17.67 9.22 -9.19
C ASP A 88 16.35 10.00 -9.34
N TYR A 89 16.40 11.32 -9.17
CA TYR A 89 15.21 12.19 -9.19
C TYR A 89 15.07 12.89 -10.54
N ARG A 90 13.83 12.95 -11.05
CA ARG A 90 13.48 13.62 -12.31
C ARG A 90 13.18 15.10 -12.06
N PRO A 91 13.54 16.06 -12.94
CA PRO A 91 13.43 17.51 -12.69
C PRO A 91 12.07 18.02 -12.16
N THR A 92 11.00 17.26 -12.36
CA THR A 92 9.65 17.55 -11.87
C THR A 92 9.39 17.15 -10.41
N PHE A 93 10.31 16.49 -9.72
CA PHE A 93 10.14 16.02 -8.35
C PHE A 93 9.90 17.15 -7.34
N LEU A 94 10.73 18.19 -7.30
CA LEU A 94 10.52 19.30 -6.35
C LEU A 94 9.27 20.14 -6.67
N PRO A 95 8.97 20.48 -7.94
CA PRO A 95 7.68 21.08 -8.28
C PRO A 95 6.49 20.25 -7.79
N PHE A 96 6.52 18.92 -8.00
CA PHE A 96 5.49 18.01 -7.50
C PHE A 96 5.36 18.06 -5.97
N MET A 97 6.47 18.06 -5.24
CA MET A 97 6.46 18.15 -3.77
C MET A 97 5.97 19.51 -3.28
N LEU A 98 6.25 20.59 -4.00
CA LEU A 98 5.76 21.92 -3.63
C LEU A 98 4.24 22.03 -3.79
N ASP A 99 3.68 21.50 -4.89
CA ASP A 99 2.22 21.40 -5.04
C ASP A 99 1.62 20.48 -3.96
N GLY A 100 2.30 19.37 -3.65
CA GLY A 100 1.93 18.46 -2.57
C GLY A 100 1.92 19.09 -1.17
N LYS A 101 2.83 20.02 -0.89
CA LYS A 101 2.83 20.81 0.35
C LYS A 101 1.53 21.60 0.49
N ASN A 102 1.14 22.32 -0.56
CA ASN A 102 -0.09 23.11 -0.55
C ASN A 102 -1.32 22.21 -0.36
N ALA A 103 -1.32 20.99 -0.92
CA ALA A 103 -2.38 20.03 -0.69
C ALA A 103 -2.47 19.60 0.78
N ILE A 104 -1.34 19.26 1.43
CA ILE A 104 -1.29 18.92 2.85
C ILE A 104 -1.80 20.06 3.74
N GLU A 105 -1.51 21.32 3.39
CA GLU A 105 -1.98 22.48 4.16
C GLU A 105 -3.49 22.73 4.02
N ASN A 106 -4.13 22.23 2.96
CA ASN A 106 -5.56 22.42 2.70
C ASN A 106 -6.42 21.20 3.08
N ASP A 107 -5.84 20.00 3.18
CA ASP A 107 -6.56 18.76 3.46
C ASP A 107 -5.83 17.91 4.52
N ASP A 108 -6.29 18.02 5.78
CA ASP A 108 -5.79 17.27 6.94
C ASP A 108 -5.93 15.74 6.80
N SER A 109 -6.70 15.26 5.82
CA SER A 109 -6.81 13.82 5.54
C SER A 109 -5.62 13.29 4.74
N ILE A 110 -4.64 14.12 4.39
CA ILE A 110 -3.40 13.71 3.71
C ILE A 110 -2.30 13.37 4.73
N PHE A 111 -1.82 12.13 4.69
CA PHE A 111 -0.69 11.62 5.46
C PHE A 111 0.65 11.95 4.81
N CYS A 112 0.76 11.81 3.49
CA CYS A 112 2.00 12.05 2.76
C CYS A 112 1.80 12.33 1.27
N VAL A 113 2.84 12.82 0.61
CA VAL A 113 2.92 12.90 -0.86
C VAL A 113 4.17 12.14 -1.30
N GLY A 114 4.01 11.05 -2.04
CA GLY A 114 5.11 10.17 -2.46
C GLY A 114 5.45 10.36 -3.93
N GLY A 115 6.74 10.39 -4.27
CA GLY A 115 7.23 10.54 -5.63
C GLY A 115 7.28 9.25 -6.45
N TRP A 116 6.84 8.12 -5.89
CA TRP A 116 6.97 6.78 -6.48
C TRP A 116 5.60 6.10 -6.63
N ASN A 117 5.36 5.56 -7.82
CA ASN A 117 4.22 4.70 -8.13
C ASN A 117 4.67 3.23 -8.21
N GLU A 118 4.33 2.42 -7.21
CA GLU A 118 4.65 0.98 -7.21
C GLU A 118 3.89 0.17 -8.28
N LEU A 119 2.87 0.75 -8.93
CA LEU A 119 2.15 0.15 -10.06
C LEU A 119 2.58 0.75 -11.41
N GLU A 120 3.72 1.44 -11.47
CA GLU A 120 4.25 1.97 -12.72
C GLU A 120 4.56 0.83 -13.70
N SER A 121 3.86 0.87 -14.83
CA SER A 121 4.02 -0.05 -15.94
C SER A 121 3.75 0.71 -17.24
N SER A 122 4.45 0.37 -18.32
CA SER A 122 4.23 0.96 -19.65
C SER A 122 2.79 0.80 -20.14
N THR A 123 2.07 -0.19 -19.62
CA THR A 123 0.66 -0.45 -19.96
C THR A 123 -0.30 0.53 -19.31
N PHE A 124 0.03 1.13 -18.15
CA PHE A 124 -0.92 1.92 -17.35
C PHE A 124 -0.45 3.35 -17.04
N VAL A 125 0.69 3.77 -17.59
CA VAL A 125 1.19 5.14 -17.46
C VAL A 125 1.01 5.89 -18.76
N HIS A 126 0.11 6.87 -18.76
CA HIS A 126 -0.29 7.61 -19.96
C HIS A 126 -0.31 9.12 -19.78
N ASN A 127 -0.33 9.61 -18.54
CA ASN A 127 -0.49 11.02 -18.22
C ASN A 127 0.42 11.43 -17.05
N ALA A 128 1.47 12.19 -17.37
CA ALA A 128 2.42 12.72 -16.38
C ALA A 128 1.80 13.73 -15.40
N SER A 129 0.59 14.25 -15.68
CA SER A 129 -0.15 15.14 -14.78
C SER A 129 -1.11 14.40 -13.84
N ARG A 130 -1.27 13.09 -13.99
CA ARG A 130 -2.26 12.33 -13.22
C ARG A 130 -1.70 11.93 -11.87
N VAL A 131 -2.56 12.03 -10.86
CA VAL A 131 -2.26 11.81 -9.46
C VAL A 131 -3.40 11.03 -8.81
N TYR A 132 -3.08 10.24 -7.79
CA TYR A 132 -4.00 9.34 -7.10
C TYR A 132 -3.93 9.57 -5.60
N ARG A 133 -5.05 9.38 -4.90
CA ARG A 133 -5.01 9.07 -3.46
C ARG A 133 -4.77 7.58 -3.28
N THR A 134 -4.06 7.22 -2.21
CA THR A 134 -3.79 5.84 -1.82
C THR A 134 -3.82 5.73 -0.29
N ASP A 135 -4.51 4.72 0.25
CA ASP A 135 -4.49 4.40 1.69
C ASP A 135 -3.30 3.51 2.07
N ILE A 136 -2.37 3.28 1.13
CA ILE A 136 -1.11 2.57 1.33
C ILE A 136 0.07 3.55 1.25
N PHE A 137 0.90 3.56 2.30
CA PHE A 137 2.14 4.34 2.32
C PHE A 137 3.14 3.88 1.22
N PRO A 138 3.60 4.80 0.34
CA PRO A 138 4.40 4.46 -0.85
C PRO A 138 5.89 4.21 -0.56
N GLY A 139 6.40 4.60 0.61
CA GLY A 139 7.76 4.29 1.07
C GLY A 139 8.86 5.21 0.54
N LYS A 140 8.84 5.59 -0.74
CA LYS A 140 9.98 6.25 -1.41
C LYS A 140 9.75 7.71 -1.71
N ALA A 141 10.77 8.51 -1.41
CA ALA A 141 10.85 9.95 -1.65
C ALA A 141 9.54 10.69 -1.37
N TRP A 142 9.29 10.97 -0.10
CA TRP A 142 7.97 11.38 0.37
C TRP A 142 8.03 12.64 1.21
N LEU A 143 7.00 13.46 1.06
CA LEU A 143 6.75 14.67 1.84
C LEU A 143 5.71 14.36 2.92
N THR A 144 5.91 14.90 4.12
CA THR A 144 4.90 14.92 5.19
C THR A 144 5.01 16.18 6.03
N SER A 145 4.05 16.39 6.93
CA SER A 145 4.01 17.51 7.86
C SER A 145 4.37 17.12 9.28
N LYS A 146 4.72 18.13 10.08
CA LYS A 146 4.95 18.01 11.52
C LYS A 146 3.72 17.47 12.25
N THR A 147 2.52 17.89 11.86
CA THR A 147 1.26 17.38 12.42
C THR A 147 1.16 15.87 12.28
N VAL A 148 1.50 15.33 11.10
CA VAL A 148 1.53 13.88 10.87
C VAL A 148 2.60 13.23 11.74
N TRP A 149 3.82 13.76 11.77
CA TRP A 149 4.91 13.24 12.59
C TRP A 149 4.56 13.19 14.09
N GLU A 150 4.05 14.28 14.65
CA GLU A 150 3.66 14.35 16.06
C GLU A 150 2.54 13.34 16.40
N SER A 151 1.66 13.04 15.43
CA SER A 151 0.58 12.07 15.62
C SER A 151 1.01 10.60 15.70
N ILE A 152 2.26 10.29 15.29
CA ILE A 152 2.78 8.91 15.20
C ILE A 152 4.13 8.69 15.89
N ARG A 153 4.90 9.75 16.20
CA ARG A 153 6.29 9.67 16.71
C ARG A 153 6.46 8.85 17.99
N HIS A 154 5.42 8.82 18.84
CA HIS A 154 5.46 8.12 20.13
C HIS A 154 5.39 6.60 19.96
N ASP A 155 4.69 6.14 18.92
CA ASP A 155 4.51 4.73 18.60
C ASP A 155 5.47 4.26 17.50
N PHE A 156 6.44 5.10 17.12
CA PHE A 156 7.39 4.78 16.06
C PHE A 156 8.15 3.49 16.38
N PRO A 157 8.19 2.52 15.47
CA PRO A 157 8.58 1.16 15.80
C PRO A 157 10.10 1.04 15.90
N THR A 158 10.55 -0.01 16.60
CA THR A 158 11.98 -0.29 16.75
C THR A 158 12.59 -1.01 15.54
N SER A 159 11.78 -1.50 14.60
CA SER A 159 12.15 -2.19 13.36
C SER A 159 11.03 -2.04 12.32
N GLU A 160 11.27 -2.41 11.06
CA GLU A 160 10.25 -2.50 10.00
C GLU A 160 9.36 -1.26 9.85
N TRP A 161 9.95 -0.08 10.01
CA TRP A 161 9.23 1.20 10.06
C TRP A 161 8.37 1.46 8.82
N GLU A 162 8.84 1.07 7.63
CA GLU A 162 8.10 1.26 6.37
C GLU A 162 6.82 0.43 6.36
N GLN A 163 6.87 -0.81 6.87
CA GLN A 163 5.71 -1.68 6.96
C GLN A 163 4.71 -1.15 7.99
N TRP A 164 5.21 -0.69 9.14
CA TRP A 164 4.37 -0.05 10.16
C TRP A 164 3.66 1.22 9.65
N MET A 165 4.32 2.02 8.80
CA MET A 165 3.71 3.19 8.18
C MET A 165 2.53 2.84 7.25
N ARG A 166 2.48 1.61 6.71
CA ARG A 166 1.38 1.13 5.85
C ARG A 166 0.15 0.67 6.62
N PHE A 167 0.21 0.61 7.95
CA PHE A 167 -0.93 0.15 8.73
C PHE A 167 -2.01 1.22 8.80
N ASN A 168 -3.27 0.82 8.63
CA ASN A 168 -4.41 1.73 8.79
C ASN A 168 -4.45 2.35 10.21
N THR A 169 -3.96 1.63 11.23
CA THR A 169 -3.84 2.18 12.60
C THR A 169 -2.80 3.30 12.71
N THR A 170 -1.77 3.28 11.88
CA THR A 170 -0.74 4.34 11.79
C THR A 170 -1.23 5.50 10.94
N MET A 171 -1.77 5.21 9.76
CA MET A 171 -2.31 6.22 8.85
C MET A 171 -3.59 6.87 9.39
N LYS A 172 -4.33 6.18 10.26
CA LYS A 172 -5.56 6.65 10.93
C LYS A 172 -6.62 7.14 9.93
N GLY A 173 -6.82 6.38 8.85
CA GLY A 173 -7.75 6.72 7.78
C GLY A 173 -7.32 7.88 6.87
N ARG A 174 -6.12 8.43 7.04
CA ARG A 174 -5.51 9.41 6.11
C ARG A 174 -4.94 8.70 4.89
N ASP A 175 -4.77 9.44 3.80
CA ASP A 175 -4.28 8.91 2.51
C ASP A 175 -2.94 9.54 2.14
N CYS A 176 -2.16 8.90 1.28
CA CYS A 176 -1.08 9.55 0.57
C CYS A 176 -1.48 9.93 -0.86
N ILE A 177 -0.81 10.93 -1.42
CA ILE A 177 -0.91 11.26 -2.85
C ILE A 177 0.30 10.67 -3.57
N VAL A 178 0.07 10.00 -4.71
CA VAL A 178 1.12 9.46 -5.58
C VAL A 178 0.84 9.78 -7.04
N PRO A 179 1.87 9.97 -7.89
CA PRO A 179 1.68 10.23 -9.31
C PRO A 179 1.33 8.96 -10.08
N GLU A 180 0.85 9.09 -11.33
CA GLU A 180 0.80 7.99 -12.28
C GLU A 180 2.20 7.64 -12.80
N MET A 181 2.98 8.66 -13.16
CA MET A 181 4.38 8.51 -13.57
C MET A 181 5.28 8.90 -12.41
N SER A 182 6.15 7.99 -11.94
CA SER A 182 7.05 8.33 -10.83
C SER A 182 7.96 9.51 -11.18
N HIS A 183 8.23 10.36 -10.19
CA HIS A 183 9.18 11.47 -10.29
C HIS A 183 10.62 11.05 -9.95
N LEU A 184 10.84 9.75 -9.81
CA LEU A 184 12.14 9.17 -9.49
C LEU A 184 12.31 7.79 -10.14
N THR A 185 13.55 7.34 -10.19
CA THR A 185 13.97 6.01 -10.62
C THR A 185 14.98 5.46 -9.63
N ILE A 186 15.16 4.15 -9.58
CA ILE A 186 16.20 3.54 -8.74
C ILE A 186 17.56 3.72 -9.39
N GLY A 187 18.50 4.37 -8.69
CA GLY A 187 19.74 4.86 -9.28
C GLY A 187 20.90 3.85 -9.28
N ASP A 188 20.93 2.92 -8.31
CA ASP A 188 22.04 1.96 -8.20
C ASP A 188 21.84 0.69 -9.07
N GLU A 189 22.92 0.19 -9.66
CA GLU A 189 22.89 -0.98 -10.57
C GLU A 189 22.41 -2.28 -9.92
N ALA A 190 22.60 -2.45 -8.60
CA ALA A 190 22.17 -3.66 -7.89
C ALA A 190 20.65 -3.67 -7.66
N SER A 191 20.08 -2.51 -7.33
CA SER A 191 18.66 -2.28 -7.17
C SER A 191 17.95 -2.19 -8.53
N LYS A 192 18.62 -1.70 -9.60
CA LYS A 192 18.15 -1.86 -10.99
C LYS A 192 18.06 -3.33 -11.41
N ARG A 193 19.03 -4.17 -11.03
CA ARG A 193 18.95 -5.62 -11.24
C ARG A 193 17.81 -6.26 -10.44
N PHE A 194 17.56 -5.81 -9.21
CA PHE A 194 16.41 -6.24 -8.40
C PHE A 194 15.06 -5.87 -9.06
N LEU A 195 14.96 -4.69 -9.68
CA LEU A 195 13.79 -4.29 -10.48
C LEU A 195 13.61 -5.18 -11.71
N GLN A 196 14.69 -5.47 -12.46
CA GLN A 196 14.64 -6.31 -13.67
C GLN A 196 14.17 -7.75 -13.39
N ILE A 197 14.36 -8.25 -12.17
CA ILE A 197 13.90 -9.59 -11.74
C ILE A 197 12.56 -9.56 -11.01
N THR A 198 11.99 -8.38 -10.72
CA THR A 198 10.66 -8.26 -10.10
C THR A 198 9.60 -8.23 -11.20
N PRO A 199 8.75 -9.26 -11.33
CA PRO A 199 7.73 -9.28 -12.37
C PRO A 199 6.76 -8.10 -12.23
N GLY A 200 6.51 -7.38 -13.32
CA GLY A 200 5.47 -6.34 -13.41
C GLY A 200 5.85 -4.92 -13.00
N LEU A 201 7.15 -4.63 -12.80
CA LEU A 201 7.63 -3.28 -12.52
C LEU A 201 8.50 -2.77 -13.68
N SER A 202 8.02 -1.76 -14.41
CA SER A 202 8.73 -1.16 -15.54
C SER A 202 8.85 0.34 -15.32
N VAL A 203 10.05 0.91 -15.38
CA VAL A 203 10.25 2.36 -15.31
C VAL A 203 9.91 2.98 -16.67
N VAL A 204 8.96 3.90 -16.72
CA VAL A 204 8.55 4.60 -17.94
C VAL A 204 9.25 5.95 -18.03
N LEU A 205 10.12 6.10 -19.02
CA LEU A 205 10.73 7.38 -19.39
C LEU A 205 9.76 8.13 -20.31
N GLY A 206 9.34 9.34 -19.92
CA GLY A 206 8.41 10.16 -20.70
C GLY A 206 8.58 11.65 -20.44
N GLU A 207 8.07 12.48 -21.35
CA GLU A 207 8.04 13.93 -21.19
C GLU A 207 7.03 14.33 -20.12
N HIS A 208 7.44 15.26 -19.25
CA HIS A 208 6.68 15.62 -18.06
C HIS A 208 5.72 16.78 -18.30
N ALA A 209 4.64 16.81 -17.54
CA ALA A 209 3.75 17.96 -17.47
C ALA A 209 4.48 19.18 -16.91
N THR A 210 4.37 20.31 -17.60
CA THR A 210 4.99 21.61 -17.25
C THR A 210 3.98 22.59 -16.62
N GLY A 211 2.87 22.09 -16.07
CA GLY A 211 1.81 22.90 -15.45
C GLY A 211 1.48 22.45 -14.02
N SER A 212 0.79 23.31 -13.27
CA SER A 212 0.29 22.98 -11.92
C SER A 212 -0.62 21.76 -12.00
N LEU A 213 -0.33 20.78 -11.16
CA LEU A 213 -1.12 19.55 -11.08
C LEU A 213 -2.46 19.87 -10.40
N PRO A 214 -3.57 19.20 -10.79
CA PRO A 214 -4.90 19.51 -10.28
C PRO A 214 -5.10 18.94 -8.87
N PHE A 215 -4.29 19.36 -7.91
CA PHE A 215 -4.36 18.92 -6.51
C PHE A 215 -5.68 19.29 -5.84
N ASN A 216 -6.39 20.32 -6.32
CA ASN A 216 -7.73 20.65 -5.85
C ASN A 216 -8.71 19.48 -6.02
N ARG A 217 -8.62 18.75 -7.15
CA ARG A 217 -9.43 17.55 -7.42
C ARG A 217 -9.06 16.33 -6.57
N LEU A 218 -8.04 16.47 -5.71
CA LEU A 218 -7.62 15.45 -4.77
C LEU A 218 -8.12 15.69 -3.36
N GLU A 219 -8.88 16.75 -3.08
CA GLU A 219 -9.57 16.84 -1.79
C GLU A 219 -10.43 15.59 -1.59
N ARG A 220 -10.38 14.99 -0.40
CA ARG A 220 -10.94 13.65 -0.17
C ARG A 220 -12.39 13.51 -0.64
N HIS A 221 -13.22 14.52 -0.41
CA HIS A 221 -14.62 14.51 -0.83
C HIS A 221 -14.78 14.53 -2.36
N GLU A 222 -14.06 15.41 -3.05
CA GLU A 222 -14.08 15.50 -4.50
C GLU A 222 -13.52 14.22 -5.15
N TYR A 223 -12.46 13.65 -4.57
CA TYR A 223 -11.89 12.40 -5.05
C TYR A 223 -12.88 11.25 -4.92
N GLN A 224 -13.53 11.12 -3.76
CA GLN A 224 -14.56 10.11 -3.52
C GLN A 224 -15.71 10.23 -4.53
N GLN A 225 -16.25 11.43 -4.74
CA GLN A 225 -17.33 11.66 -5.71
C GLN A 225 -16.94 11.26 -7.14
N GLN A 226 -15.69 11.53 -7.54
CA GLN A 226 -15.18 11.12 -8.85
C GLN A 226 -15.15 9.59 -8.99
N ILE A 227 -14.68 8.88 -7.97
CA ILE A 227 -14.66 7.41 -7.98
C ILE A 227 -16.09 6.84 -7.97
N GLU A 228 -16.99 7.37 -7.14
CA GLU A 228 -18.40 6.98 -7.08
C GLU A 228 -19.09 7.12 -8.44
N ALA A 229 -18.89 8.26 -9.12
CA ALA A 229 -19.45 8.48 -10.45
C ALA A 229 -18.94 7.48 -11.51
N MET A 230 -17.69 7.02 -11.38
CA MET A 230 -17.14 5.97 -12.26
C MET A 230 -17.74 4.60 -11.92
N VAL A 231 -17.77 4.23 -10.64
CA VAL A 231 -18.27 2.93 -10.17
C VAL A 231 -19.77 2.76 -10.47
N ASP A 232 -20.58 3.80 -10.30
CA ASP A 232 -22.03 3.73 -10.49
C ASP A 232 -22.46 3.41 -11.93
N LYS A 233 -21.60 3.70 -12.90
CA LYS A 233 -21.84 3.44 -14.34
C LYS A 233 -21.00 2.30 -14.88
N ALA A 234 -20.20 1.65 -14.05
CA ALA A 234 -19.25 0.64 -14.50
C ALA A 234 -19.93 -0.69 -14.78
N LEU A 235 -19.36 -1.45 -15.73
CA LEU A 235 -19.63 -2.88 -15.84
C LEU A 235 -18.87 -3.61 -14.73
N VAL A 236 -19.58 -4.32 -13.86
CA VAL A 236 -18.99 -5.06 -12.74
C VAL A 236 -18.88 -6.54 -13.09
N ILE A 237 -17.67 -7.10 -13.00
CA ILE A 237 -17.37 -8.47 -13.40
C ILE A 237 -16.50 -9.16 -12.35
N PRO A 238 -16.81 -10.39 -11.91
CA PRO A 238 -15.95 -11.10 -10.99
C PRO A 238 -14.76 -11.76 -11.68
N PHE A 239 -13.61 -11.68 -11.01
CA PHE A 239 -12.40 -12.43 -11.35
C PHE A 239 -12.48 -13.86 -10.79
N GLY A 240 -13.47 -14.61 -11.26
CA GLY A 240 -13.75 -15.95 -10.79
C GLY A 240 -15.01 -16.53 -11.42
N GLY A 241 -15.33 -17.77 -11.07
CA GLY A 241 -16.54 -18.43 -11.54
C GLY A 241 -16.59 -18.62 -13.08
N PRO A 242 -17.80 -18.68 -13.67
CA PRO A 242 -17.99 -18.96 -15.09
C PRO A 242 -17.33 -17.95 -16.04
N SER A 243 -17.17 -16.68 -15.62
CA SER A 243 -16.62 -15.60 -16.44
C SER A 243 -15.10 -15.51 -16.41
N LEU A 244 -14.40 -16.31 -15.59
CA LEU A 244 -12.95 -16.20 -15.39
C LEU A 244 -12.16 -16.30 -16.72
N GLY A 245 -12.57 -17.18 -17.62
CA GLY A 245 -11.92 -17.32 -18.94
C GLY A 245 -12.00 -16.03 -19.76
N ASP A 246 -13.20 -15.46 -19.88
CA ASP A 246 -13.43 -14.23 -20.64
C ASP A 246 -12.72 -13.03 -20.01
N VAL A 247 -12.71 -12.93 -18.68
CA VAL A 247 -12.00 -11.87 -17.96
C VAL A 247 -10.49 -11.97 -18.19
N LYS A 248 -9.89 -13.16 -18.10
CA LYS A 248 -8.46 -13.33 -18.40
C LYS A 248 -8.10 -12.92 -19.82
N VAL A 249 -8.95 -13.26 -20.80
CA VAL A 249 -8.78 -12.83 -22.19
C VAL A 249 -8.83 -11.30 -22.31
N MET A 250 -9.79 -10.65 -21.64
CA MET A 250 -9.90 -9.18 -21.60
C MET A 250 -8.65 -8.54 -20.99
N LEU A 251 -8.16 -9.03 -19.85
CA LEU A 251 -6.95 -8.50 -19.20
C LEU A 251 -5.70 -8.70 -20.07
N HIS A 252 -5.59 -9.86 -20.72
CA HIS A 252 -4.50 -10.12 -21.66
C HIS A 252 -4.54 -9.17 -22.86
N HIS A 253 -5.74 -8.87 -23.38
CA HIS A 253 -5.92 -7.88 -24.46
C HIS A 253 -5.41 -6.50 -24.04
N ILE A 254 -5.76 -6.03 -22.85
CA ILE A 254 -5.31 -4.74 -22.30
C ILE A 254 -3.78 -4.67 -22.29
N VAL A 255 -3.11 -5.74 -21.88
CA VAL A 255 -1.65 -5.76 -21.76
C VAL A 255 -0.92 -5.90 -23.10
N THR A 256 -1.50 -6.64 -24.04
CA THR A 256 -0.83 -7.00 -25.31
C THR A 256 -1.24 -6.14 -26.50
N SER A 257 -2.32 -5.36 -26.38
CA SER A 257 -2.95 -4.63 -27.49
C SER A 257 -3.29 -5.51 -28.70
N SER A 258 -3.40 -6.84 -28.51
CA SER A 258 -3.68 -7.80 -29.57
C SER A 258 -5.18 -7.97 -29.75
N ILE A 259 -5.74 -7.72 -30.94
CA ILE A 259 -7.19 -7.81 -31.20
C ILE A 259 -7.70 -9.22 -30.85
N ILE A 260 -8.53 -9.32 -29.81
CA ILE A 260 -9.17 -10.58 -29.41
C ILE A 260 -10.67 -10.29 -29.26
N SER A 261 -11.50 -11.15 -29.85
CA SER A 261 -12.95 -11.16 -29.63
C SER A 261 -13.25 -11.73 -28.24
N TYR A 262 -13.96 -10.97 -27.42
CA TYR A 262 -14.50 -11.42 -26.13
C TYR A 262 -16.02 -11.30 -26.13
N LYS A 263 -16.68 -12.15 -25.33
CA LYS A 263 -18.14 -12.19 -25.22
C LYS A 263 -18.73 -11.10 -24.33
N ILE A 264 -17.88 -10.34 -23.63
CA ILE A 264 -18.29 -9.32 -22.68
C ILE A 264 -18.70 -8.05 -23.46
N PRO A 265 -19.92 -7.51 -23.25
CA PRO A 265 -20.39 -6.32 -23.96
C PRO A 265 -19.74 -5.07 -23.37
N LEU A 266 -18.55 -4.70 -23.84
CA LEU A 266 -17.79 -3.54 -23.32
C LEU A 266 -18.17 -2.22 -23.99
N ASP A 267 -18.80 -2.25 -25.17
CA ASP A 267 -19.04 -1.05 -26.00
C ASP A 267 -19.91 0.02 -25.32
N ASP A 268 -20.69 -0.33 -24.31
CA ASP A 268 -21.58 0.58 -23.58
C ASP A 268 -20.94 1.19 -22.32
N TYR A 269 -19.68 0.84 -22.00
CA TYR A 269 -19.07 1.15 -20.70
C TYR A 269 -17.72 1.85 -20.84
N ASP A 270 -17.60 3.03 -20.24
CA ASP A 270 -16.30 3.73 -20.10
C ASP A 270 -15.41 3.13 -19.01
N CYS A 271 -16.02 2.46 -18.03
CA CYS A 271 -15.36 1.90 -16.85
C CYS A 271 -15.75 0.44 -16.63
N VAL A 272 -14.76 -0.40 -16.35
CA VAL A 272 -14.96 -1.81 -15.97
C VAL A 272 -14.40 -2.02 -14.57
N VAL A 273 -15.20 -2.61 -13.69
CA VAL A 273 -14.78 -3.01 -12.33
C VAL A 273 -14.59 -4.52 -12.31
N VAL A 274 -13.38 -4.96 -12.01
CA VAL A 274 -13.04 -6.37 -11.78
C VAL A 274 -13.01 -6.62 -10.27
N LEU A 275 -14.02 -7.34 -9.79
CA LEU A 275 -14.10 -7.77 -8.40
C LEU A 275 -13.15 -8.95 -8.17
N TYR A 276 -12.37 -8.92 -7.10
CA TYR A 276 -11.51 -10.03 -6.71
C TYR A 276 -11.55 -10.25 -5.20
N GLU A 277 -11.22 -11.46 -4.77
CA GLU A 277 -10.80 -11.73 -3.41
C GLU A 277 -9.28 -11.72 -3.34
N LEU A 278 -8.73 -11.39 -2.18
CA LEU A 278 -7.29 -11.26 -1.96
C LEU A 278 -6.46 -12.47 -2.46
N ARG A 279 -7.00 -13.69 -2.36
CA ARG A 279 -6.39 -14.92 -2.86
C ARG A 279 -6.16 -14.94 -4.38
N ASP A 280 -6.98 -14.20 -5.12
CA ASP A 280 -6.94 -14.16 -6.58
C ASP A 280 -6.01 -13.03 -7.08
N TYR A 281 -5.63 -12.09 -6.21
CA TYR A 281 -4.86 -10.90 -6.59
C TYR A 281 -3.53 -11.24 -7.27
N GLU A 282 -2.81 -12.27 -6.81
CA GLU A 282 -1.54 -12.66 -7.44
C GLU A 282 -1.77 -13.09 -8.90
N SER A 283 -2.80 -13.90 -9.18
CA SER A 283 -3.13 -14.28 -10.56
C SER A 283 -3.59 -13.07 -11.36
N LEU A 284 -4.44 -12.21 -10.80
CA LEU A 284 -4.93 -11.00 -11.47
C LEU A 284 -3.78 -10.05 -11.84
N ALA A 285 -2.87 -9.81 -10.90
CA ALA A 285 -1.70 -8.95 -11.07
C ALA A 285 -0.73 -9.50 -12.13
N GLN A 286 -0.57 -10.82 -12.21
CA GLN A 286 0.23 -11.47 -13.24
C GLN A 286 -0.36 -11.30 -14.64
N GLU A 287 -1.68 -11.45 -14.80
CA GLU A 287 -2.35 -11.20 -16.09
C GLU A 287 -2.15 -9.75 -16.55
N LEU A 288 -2.20 -8.80 -15.61
CA LEU A 288 -2.00 -7.37 -15.87
C LEU A 288 -0.52 -6.94 -15.93
N ARG A 289 0.42 -7.82 -15.59
CA ARG A 289 1.86 -7.50 -15.44
C ARG A 289 2.10 -6.28 -14.53
N ILE A 290 1.45 -6.27 -13.37
CA ILE A 290 1.66 -5.31 -12.29
C ILE A 290 2.22 -6.00 -11.04
N SER A 291 2.58 -5.23 -10.01
CA SER A 291 3.07 -5.77 -8.75
C SER A 291 2.09 -6.77 -8.12
N THR A 292 2.59 -7.94 -7.75
CA THR A 292 1.83 -8.99 -7.04
C THR A 292 1.56 -8.67 -5.57
N LYS A 293 2.15 -7.58 -5.06
CA LYS A 293 1.73 -6.98 -3.79
C LYS A 293 0.63 -5.97 -4.07
N GLN A 294 -0.44 -5.98 -3.29
CA GLN A 294 -1.48 -4.95 -3.40
C GLN A 294 -0.86 -3.60 -3.00
N ARG A 295 -0.73 -2.70 -3.97
CA ARG A 295 -0.14 -1.36 -3.84
C ARG A 295 -1.06 -0.33 -4.48
N ARG A 296 -0.92 0.95 -4.12
CA ARG A 296 -1.71 2.07 -4.67
C ARG A 296 -3.22 1.76 -4.70
N SER A 297 -3.72 1.26 -3.57
CA SER A 297 -5.15 1.06 -3.37
C SER A 297 -5.71 2.27 -2.64
N TRP A 298 -7.00 2.55 -2.83
CA TRP A 298 -7.76 3.50 -2.01
C TRP A 298 -9.12 2.90 -1.73
N ASN A 299 -9.38 2.58 -0.46
CA ASN A 299 -10.57 1.85 0.00
C ASN A 299 -10.80 0.57 -0.83
N GLY A 300 -9.76 -0.26 -0.94
CA GLY A 300 -9.83 -1.53 -1.68
C GLY A 300 -9.91 -1.40 -3.20
N LEU A 301 -9.91 -0.18 -3.76
CA LEU A 301 -9.95 0.05 -5.19
C LEU A 301 -8.57 0.39 -5.75
N THR A 302 -8.24 -0.15 -6.90
CA THR A 302 -7.05 0.21 -7.67
C THR A 302 -7.48 0.67 -9.05
N VAL A 303 -7.39 1.99 -9.30
CA VAL A 303 -7.84 2.60 -10.57
C VAL A 303 -6.71 2.60 -11.58
N LEU A 304 -6.90 1.98 -12.74
CA LEU A 304 -5.95 1.91 -13.85
C LEU A 304 -6.57 2.57 -15.08
N TYR A 305 -5.94 3.60 -15.61
CA TYR A 305 -6.39 4.19 -16.87
C TYR A 305 -5.77 3.46 -18.05
N LEU A 306 -6.56 3.30 -19.09
CA LEU A 306 -6.17 2.58 -20.30
C LEU A 306 -5.86 3.55 -21.43
N PRO A 307 -5.07 3.11 -22.43
CA PRO A 307 -4.86 3.83 -23.67
C PRO A 307 -6.18 4.17 -24.39
N SER A 308 -6.19 5.26 -25.15
CA SER A 308 -7.39 5.71 -25.90
C SER A 308 -7.84 4.76 -27.01
N ASN A 309 -7.03 3.74 -27.36
CA ASN A 309 -7.37 2.71 -28.33
C ASN A 309 -8.04 1.48 -27.70
N CYS A 310 -8.28 1.47 -26.39
CA CYS A 310 -9.10 0.47 -25.72
C CYS A 310 -10.60 0.81 -25.85
N GLN A 311 -11.47 -0.20 -25.80
CA GLN A 311 -12.94 -0.01 -25.89
C GLN A 311 -13.52 0.77 -24.71
N PHE A 312 -12.82 0.75 -23.58
CA PHE A 312 -13.13 1.49 -22.37
C PHE A 312 -11.85 2.13 -21.84
N ASN A 313 -11.97 3.18 -21.03
CA ASN A 313 -10.83 4.02 -20.66
C ASN A 313 -10.34 3.79 -19.22
N THR A 314 -11.11 3.08 -18.40
CA THR A 314 -10.80 2.88 -16.98
C THR A 314 -11.06 1.44 -16.54
N LEU A 315 -10.04 0.79 -15.99
CA LEU A 315 -10.14 -0.49 -15.29
C LEU A 315 -9.99 -0.25 -13.79
N ILE A 316 -10.96 -0.67 -12.99
CA ILE A 316 -10.89 -0.64 -11.53
C ILE A 316 -10.78 -2.07 -11.00
N LEU A 317 -9.74 -2.37 -10.24
CA LEU A 317 -9.66 -3.61 -9.48
C LEU A 317 -10.24 -3.36 -8.10
N ALA A 318 -11.21 -4.17 -7.68
CA ALA A 318 -11.90 -4.00 -6.40
C ALA A 318 -11.73 -5.23 -5.52
N ASP A 319 -10.99 -5.07 -4.42
CA ASP A 319 -10.96 -6.06 -3.34
C ASP A 319 -12.30 -6.03 -2.62
N THR A 320 -13.09 -7.08 -2.85
CA THR A 320 -14.44 -7.23 -2.31
C THR A 320 -14.49 -7.15 -0.79
N ASN A 321 -13.38 -7.39 -0.08
CA ASN A 321 -13.33 -7.35 1.38
C ASN A 321 -12.89 -5.99 1.95
N GLN A 322 -12.27 -5.15 1.13
CA GLN A 322 -11.74 -3.84 1.54
C GLN A 322 -12.57 -2.67 1.00
N VAL A 323 -13.42 -2.89 -0.02
CA VAL A 323 -14.22 -1.86 -0.71
C VAL A 323 -15.43 -1.35 0.09
N ARG A 324 -15.22 -0.89 1.32
CA ARG A 324 -16.30 -0.58 2.28
C ARG A 324 -17.16 0.62 1.89
N LEU A 325 -16.58 1.65 1.28
CA LEU A 325 -17.33 2.84 0.82
C LEU A 325 -18.25 2.57 -0.38
N PHE A 326 -18.17 1.41 -1.04
CA PHE A 326 -19.02 1.09 -2.19
C PHE A 326 -19.83 -0.19 -1.90
N PRO A 327 -20.98 -0.09 -1.22
CA PRO A 327 -21.76 -1.25 -0.79
C PRO A 327 -22.14 -2.22 -1.92
N LYS A 328 -22.27 -1.73 -3.16
CA LYS A 328 -22.54 -2.57 -4.35
C LYS A 328 -21.38 -3.51 -4.67
N LEU A 329 -20.15 -3.19 -4.27
CA LEU A 329 -18.96 -4.00 -4.56
C LEU A 329 -18.50 -4.81 -3.33
N TYR A 330 -18.98 -4.43 -2.15
CA TYR A 330 -18.55 -4.98 -0.88
C TYR A 330 -19.18 -6.35 -0.62
N ASN A 331 -18.34 -7.33 -0.28
CA ASN A 331 -18.80 -8.59 0.28
C ASN A 331 -19.07 -8.39 1.78
N ALA A 332 -20.34 -8.30 2.16
CA ALA A 332 -20.71 -8.07 3.55
C ALA A 332 -20.56 -9.34 4.40
N PRO A 333 -20.16 -9.23 5.68
CA PRO A 333 -20.12 -10.38 6.58
C PRO A 333 -21.49 -11.02 6.75
N PHE A 334 -21.51 -12.29 7.14
CA PHE A 334 -22.74 -13.00 7.46
C PHE A 334 -23.54 -12.29 8.55
N VAL A 335 -24.87 -12.28 8.37
CA VAL A 335 -25.78 -11.76 9.39
C VAL A 335 -25.68 -12.66 10.63
N GLY A 336 -25.20 -12.08 11.73
CA GLY A 336 -25.00 -12.81 12.98
C GLY A 336 -23.60 -13.43 13.14
N LEU A 337 -22.62 -13.02 12.32
CA LEU A 337 -21.20 -13.31 12.57
C LEU A 337 -20.78 -12.79 13.96
N GLN A 338 -20.22 -13.68 14.78
CA GLN A 338 -19.74 -13.42 16.14
C GLN A 338 -18.26 -13.78 16.24
N PRO A 339 -17.37 -12.78 16.39
CA PRO A 339 -15.98 -13.07 16.70
C PRO A 339 -15.85 -13.61 18.12
N ILE A 340 -15.34 -14.83 18.27
CA ILE A 340 -15.17 -15.50 19.57
C ILE A 340 -13.69 -15.77 19.82
N VAL A 341 -13.23 -15.48 21.04
CA VAL A 341 -11.84 -15.76 21.43
C VAL A 341 -11.70 -17.22 21.84
N SER A 342 -10.75 -17.94 21.24
CA SER A 342 -10.41 -19.30 21.65
C SER A 342 -9.54 -19.34 22.92
N GLY A 343 -9.52 -20.50 23.59
CA GLY A 343 -8.48 -20.81 24.57
C GLY A 343 -7.12 -21.01 23.90
N THR A 344 -6.07 -21.08 24.72
CA THR A 344 -4.72 -21.39 24.23
C THR A 344 -4.69 -22.82 23.68
N ASP A 345 -4.03 -23.01 22.54
CA ASP A 345 -3.97 -24.29 21.81
C ASP A 345 -5.34 -24.86 21.39
N GLN A 346 -6.35 -23.99 21.22
CA GLN A 346 -7.68 -24.40 20.77
C GLN A 346 -7.97 -23.90 19.35
N SER A 347 -8.56 -24.78 18.56
CA SER A 347 -9.07 -24.47 17.22
C SER A 347 -10.33 -23.62 17.29
N CYS A 348 -10.67 -22.99 16.17
CA CYS A 348 -11.91 -22.23 16.05
C CYS A 348 -13.13 -23.12 15.98
N ASP A 349 -13.02 -24.33 15.42
CA ASP A 349 -14.11 -25.32 15.48
C ASP A 349 -14.51 -25.63 16.91
N TYR A 350 -13.52 -25.88 17.77
CA TYR A 350 -13.77 -26.14 19.19
C TYR A 350 -14.39 -24.91 19.88
N ALA A 351 -13.80 -23.73 19.68
CA ALA A 351 -14.26 -22.50 20.33
C ALA A 351 -15.70 -22.13 19.92
N CYS A 352 -16.03 -22.19 18.62
CA CYS A 352 -17.38 -21.91 18.15
C CYS A 352 -18.39 -22.95 18.68
N ALA A 353 -18.02 -24.23 18.72
CA ALA A 353 -18.90 -25.29 19.21
C ALA A 353 -19.28 -25.13 20.69
N GLN A 354 -18.38 -24.57 21.53
CA GLN A 354 -18.70 -24.25 22.93
C GLN A 354 -19.86 -23.24 23.07
N HIS A 355 -20.09 -22.44 22.02
CA HIS A 355 -21.16 -21.45 21.96
C HIS A 355 -22.35 -21.89 21.11
N SER A 356 -22.43 -23.18 20.73
CA SER A 356 -23.45 -23.71 19.81
C SER A 356 -23.46 -22.98 18.46
N LEU A 357 -22.28 -22.59 17.97
CA LEU A 357 -22.05 -21.97 16.67
C LEU A 357 -21.07 -22.82 15.86
N GLN A 358 -20.97 -22.55 14.56
CA GLN A 358 -19.99 -23.16 13.67
C GLN A 358 -18.94 -22.13 13.25
N CYS A 359 -17.72 -22.59 12.99
CA CYS A 359 -16.68 -21.74 12.45
C CYS A 359 -16.90 -21.55 10.94
N GLU A 360 -16.98 -20.29 10.51
CA GLU A 360 -17.15 -19.92 9.10
C GLU A 360 -15.81 -19.45 8.53
N GLN A 361 -15.07 -20.35 7.89
CA GLN A 361 -13.70 -20.08 7.46
C GLN A 361 -13.59 -18.90 6.47
N ASP A 362 -14.57 -18.72 5.60
CA ASP A 362 -14.62 -17.60 4.66
C ASP A 362 -14.82 -16.24 5.36
N GLN A 363 -15.32 -16.24 6.58
CA GLN A 363 -15.59 -15.03 7.36
C GLN A 363 -14.36 -14.51 8.13
N PHE A 364 -13.22 -15.21 8.11
CA PHE A 364 -11.97 -14.72 8.72
C PHE A 364 -11.58 -13.33 8.18
N VAL A 365 -11.83 -13.08 6.89
CA VAL A 365 -11.50 -11.82 6.22
C VAL A 365 -12.19 -10.59 6.83
N HIS A 366 -13.33 -10.78 7.52
CA HIS A 366 -14.06 -9.69 8.15
C HIS A 366 -13.58 -9.38 9.57
N ILE A 367 -12.94 -10.35 10.23
CA ILE A 367 -12.48 -10.23 11.63
C ILE A 367 -10.97 -10.07 11.76
N ASP A 368 -10.20 -10.40 10.72
CA ASP A 368 -8.74 -10.27 10.65
C ASP A 368 -8.32 -8.83 10.35
N ASN A 369 -8.55 -7.95 11.32
CA ASN A 369 -8.08 -6.57 11.28
C ASN A 369 -7.75 -6.09 12.69
N CYS A 370 -6.82 -5.15 12.78
CA CYS A 370 -6.30 -4.68 14.07
C CYS A 370 -7.41 -4.11 14.98
N ASP A 371 -8.35 -3.35 14.42
CA ASP A 371 -9.45 -2.77 15.20
C ASP A 371 -10.31 -3.85 15.86
N THR A 372 -10.61 -4.93 15.13
CA THR A 372 -11.42 -6.03 15.66
C THR A 372 -10.62 -6.83 16.70
N MET A 373 -9.35 -7.10 16.42
CA MET A 373 -8.43 -7.76 17.36
C MET A 373 -8.31 -6.98 18.67
N MET A 374 -8.04 -5.67 18.63
CA MET A 374 -7.89 -4.83 19.82
C MET A 374 -9.19 -4.65 20.62
N ARG A 375 -10.36 -4.87 20.00
CA ARG A 375 -11.64 -4.92 20.74
C ARG A 375 -11.82 -6.22 21.53
N HIS A 376 -11.21 -7.32 21.10
CA HIS A 376 -11.41 -8.66 21.67
C HIS A 376 -10.21 -9.12 22.51
N PHE A 377 -9.05 -8.52 22.26
CA PHE A 377 -7.78 -8.79 22.91
C PHE A 377 -7.16 -7.51 23.43
N ASN A 378 -6.46 -7.58 24.57
CA ASN A 378 -5.66 -6.49 25.07
C ASN A 378 -4.25 -6.52 24.42
N CYS A 379 -4.20 -6.37 23.10
CA CYS A 379 -2.94 -6.38 22.34
C CYS A 379 -2.11 -5.14 22.67
N THR A 380 -0.79 -5.28 22.83
CA THR A 380 0.12 -4.14 22.91
C THR A 380 0.15 -3.38 21.58
N SER A 381 0.19 -4.10 20.47
CA SER A 381 0.06 -3.59 19.11
C SER A 381 -0.29 -4.74 18.15
N CYS A 382 -0.57 -4.41 16.89
CA CYS A 382 -0.80 -5.40 15.85
C CYS A 382 0.41 -5.53 14.92
N TRP A 383 0.64 -6.75 14.44
CA TRP A 383 1.66 -7.09 13.47
C TRP A 383 1.00 -7.76 12.26
N LEU A 384 1.00 -7.08 11.11
CA LEU A 384 0.60 -7.64 9.82
C LEU A 384 1.79 -8.31 9.14
N GLY A 385 1.53 -9.28 8.27
CA GLY A 385 2.62 -9.94 7.52
C GLY A 385 2.97 -11.33 8.01
N VAL A 386 2.10 -11.95 8.82
CA VAL A 386 2.32 -13.32 9.29
C VAL A 386 1.54 -14.28 8.40
N ASN A 387 2.25 -15.27 7.85
CA ASN A 387 1.61 -16.40 7.18
C ASN A 387 1.41 -17.50 8.21
N GLY A 388 0.22 -18.06 8.24
CA GLY A 388 -0.10 -19.20 9.08
C GLY A 388 -1.59 -19.49 9.06
N PRO A 389 -1.99 -20.77 9.01
CA PRO A 389 -3.41 -21.14 9.02
C PRO A 389 -4.08 -20.83 10.38
N ASP A 390 -3.30 -20.55 11.43
CA ASP A 390 -3.77 -20.22 12.77
C ASP A 390 -4.06 -18.72 12.99
N ILE A 391 -3.66 -17.84 12.07
CA ILE A 391 -3.90 -16.39 12.15
C ILE A 391 -5.40 -16.08 11.92
N PRO A 392 -6.03 -15.03 12.50
CA PRO A 392 -5.52 -14.05 13.45
C PRO A 392 -5.42 -14.54 14.90
N VAL A 393 -4.35 -14.13 15.59
CA VAL A 393 -4.08 -14.54 16.98
C VAL A 393 -3.53 -13.45 17.88
N LEU A 394 -3.77 -13.55 19.18
CA LEU A 394 -2.95 -12.91 20.22
C LEU A 394 -1.90 -13.91 20.70
N VAL A 395 -0.62 -13.52 20.69
CA VAL A 395 0.46 -14.33 21.28
C VAL A 395 0.49 -14.13 22.79
N VAL A 396 0.32 -15.23 23.54
CA VAL A 396 0.22 -15.22 25.00
C VAL A 396 1.34 -16.00 25.69
N SER A 397 2.22 -16.65 24.95
CA SER A 397 3.36 -17.40 25.52
C SER A 397 4.58 -16.52 25.72
N GLU A 398 5.05 -16.43 26.97
CA GLU A 398 6.30 -15.73 27.33
C GLU A 398 7.54 -16.39 26.71
N GLU A 399 7.44 -17.66 26.26
CA GLU A 399 8.50 -18.35 25.51
C GLU A 399 8.70 -17.78 24.10
N LYS A 400 7.80 -16.88 23.65
CA LYS A 400 7.95 -16.07 22.42
C LYS A 400 8.10 -14.59 22.79
N PRO A 401 9.18 -14.18 23.48
CA PRO A 401 9.28 -12.86 24.09
C PRO A 401 9.24 -11.70 23.08
N SER A 402 9.65 -11.93 21.82
CA SER A 402 9.57 -10.92 20.76
C SER A 402 8.16 -10.70 20.21
N LEU A 403 7.23 -11.63 20.44
CA LEU A 403 5.87 -11.57 19.94
C LEU A 403 4.82 -11.51 21.06
N PHE A 404 5.22 -11.74 22.31
CA PHE A 404 4.35 -11.74 23.48
C PHE A 404 3.52 -10.45 23.56
N GLY A 405 2.20 -10.61 23.68
CA GLY A 405 1.24 -9.49 23.75
C GLY A 405 0.92 -8.85 22.40
N LEU A 406 1.51 -9.30 21.30
CA LEU A 406 1.18 -8.82 19.95
C LEU A 406 -0.01 -9.59 19.37
N CYS A 407 -0.86 -8.85 18.66
CA CYS A 407 -1.88 -9.44 17.80
C CYS A 407 -1.32 -9.62 16.38
N LEU A 408 -1.20 -10.86 15.94
CA LEU A 408 -0.72 -11.21 14.61
C LEU A 408 -1.93 -11.30 13.67
N LEU A 409 -1.81 -10.62 12.55
CA LEU A 409 -2.82 -10.51 11.50
C LEU A 409 -2.30 -11.15 10.22
N ALA A 410 -3.18 -11.76 9.42
CA ALA A 410 -2.71 -12.53 8.27
C ALA A 410 -2.10 -11.60 7.24
N TYR A 411 -1.04 -12.08 6.59
CA TYR A 411 -0.63 -11.49 5.34
C TYR A 411 -1.55 -11.97 4.22
N PRO A 412 -1.84 -11.12 3.21
CA PRO A 412 -2.32 -11.54 1.90
C PRO A 412 -1.40 -12.62 1.27
N SER A 413 -1.62 -13.89 1.59
CA SER A 413 -0.76 -15.00 1.17
C SER A 413 -1.57 -16.19 0.68
N LYS A 414 -0.89 -17.16 0.06
CA LYS A 414 -1.51 -18.41 -0.42
C LYS A 414 -2.05 -19.29 0.71
N GLU A 415 -1.57 -19.12 1.93
CA GLU A 415 -1.98 -19.91 3.08
C GLU A 415 -3.04 -19.14 3.87
N LEU A 416 -4.30 -19.52 3.66
CA LEU A 416 -5.47 -18.90 4.28
C LEU A 416 -5.66 -19.42 5.72
N PRO A 417 -6.20 -18.59 6.63
CA PRO A 417 -6.71 -19.05 7.91
C PRO A 417 -7.66 -20.24 7.78
N THR A 418 -7.48 -21.26 8.61
CA THR A 418 -8.38 -22.41 8.67
C THR A 418 -9.05 -22.51 10.03
N CYS A 419 -10.23 -23.11 10.11
CA CYS A 419 -10.93 -23.29 11.38
C CYS A 419 -10.22 -24.27 12.33
N GLU A 420 -9.60 -25.32 11.78
CA GLU A 420 -8.97 -26.40 12.53
C GLU A 420 -7.63 -26.01 13.15
N ALA A 421 -6.90 -25.06 12.54
CA ALA A 421 -5.57 -24.70 13.00
C ALA A 421 -5.56 -24.20 14.45
N HIS A 422 -4.47 -24.44 15.15
CA HIS A 422 -4.28 -23.96 16.51
C HIS A 422 -2.79 -23.91 16.82
N ASN A 423 -2.46 -23.18 17.88
CA ASN A 423 -1.07 -23.00 18.28
C ASN A 423 -0.99 -22.85 19.80
N TRP A 424 -0.08 -23.61 20.40
CA TRP A 424 0.15 -23.63 21.83
C TRP A 424 0.58 -22.27 22.40
N ALA A 425 1.15 -21.39 21.56
CA ALA A 425 1.68 -20.10 22.00
C ALA A 425 0.65 -18.95 21.92
N SER A 426 -0.54 -19.19 21.40
CA SER A 426 -1.47 -18.11 21.03
C SER A 426 -2.94 -18.45 21.31
N LYS A 427 -3.79 -17.42 21.25
CA LYS A 427 -5.26 -17.50 21.28
C LYS A 427 -5.79 -16.94 19.98
N ARG A 428 -6.79 -17.58 19.38
CA ARG A 428 -7.35 -17.19 18.08
C ARG A 428 -8.57 -16.31 18.24
N LEU A 429 -8.80 -15.42 17.29
CA LEU A 429 -10.12 -14.82 17.10
C LEU A 429 -10.86 -15.59 16.00
N CYS A 430 -12.00 -16.17 16.36
CA CYS A 430 -12.70 -17.15 15.55
C CYS A 430 -14.00 -16.57 14.96
N PRO A 431 -14.26 -16.75 13.66
CA PRO A 431 -15.45 -16.25 13.00
C PRO A 431 -16.60 -17.24 13.19
N CYS A 432 -17.35 -17.10 14.28
CA CYS A 432 -18.42 -18.06 14.59
C CYS A 432 -19.78 -17.54 14.09
N ALA A 433 -20.58 -18.37 13.44
CA ALA A 433 -21.94 -18.02 13.03
C ALA A 433 -22.90 -19.20 13.21
N ASN A 434 -24.20 -18.92 13.10
CA ASN A 434 -25.24 -19.94 13.13
C ASN A 434 -25.64 -20.30 11.69
N THR A 435 -25.27 -21.51 11.24
CA THR A 435 -25.55 -22.01 9.89
C THR A 435 -27.03 -22.11 9.54
N ASP A 436 -27.91 -22.25 10.53
CA ASP A 436 -29.36 -22.45 10.30
C ASP A 436 -30.12 -21.12 10.14
N LYS A 437 -29.49 -20.00 10.48
CA LYS A 437 -30.07 -18.63 10.39
C LYS A 437 -29.21 -17.64 9.60
N GLY A 438 -27.98 -18.02 9.24
CA GLY A 438 -27.07 -17.22 8.43
C GLY A 438 -27.59 -17.12 7.00
N GLY A 439 -28.43 -16.12 6.74
CA GLY A 439 -28.58 -15.64 5.38
C GLY A 439 -27.20 -15.22 4.87
N LYS A 440 -26.85 -15.62 3.64
CA LYS A 440 -25.68 -15.04 2.95
C LYS A 440 -25.77 -13.52 3.13
N GLY A 441 -24.69 -12.90 3.61
CA GLY A 441 -24.59 -11.45 3.52
C GLY A 441 -24.91 -11.05 2.08
N PHE A 442 -25.59 -9.92 1.88
CA PHE A 442 -25.83 -9.39 0.53
C PHE A 442 -24.48 -9.34 -0.17
N GLY A 443 -24.30 -10.22 -1.16
CA GLY A 443 -23.02 -10.47 -1.81
C GLY A 443 -23.11 -10.07 -3.26
N TRP A 444 -22.00 -9.66 -3.86
CA TRP A 444 -21.95 -9.31 -5.28
C TRP A 444 -22.36 -10.47 -6.22
N LEU A 445 -22.40 -11.71 -5.74
CA LEU A 445 -22.99 -12.85 -6.45
C LEU A 445 -24.48 -12.63 -6.78
N ASP A 446 -25.18 -11.81 -5.99
CA ASP A 446 -26.57 -11.40 -6.24
C ASP A 446 -26.69 -10.29 -7.31
N LEU A 447 -25.56 -9.71 -7.75
CA LEU A 447 -25.48 -8.68 -8.78
C LEU A 447 -25.12 -9.23 -10.17
N LEU A 448 -24.88 -10.54 -10.31
CA LEU A 448 -24.57 -11.12 -11.61
C LEU A 448 -25.79 -11.04 -12.53
N PRO A 449 -25.69 -10.37 -13.69
CA PRO A 449 -26.62 -10.63 -14.76
C PRO A 449 -26.57 -12.13 -15.04
N SER A 450 -27.71 -12.78 -15.18
CA SER A 450 -27.78 -14.12 -15.75
C SER A 450 -27.25 -14.03 -17.17
N PHE A 451 -25.96 -14.29 -17.36
CA PHE A 451 -25.37 -14.48 -18.67
C PHE A 451 -25.91 -15.81 -19.22
N SER A 452 -26.96 -15.71 -20.03
CA SER A 452 -27.55 -16.82 -20.80
C SER A 452 -26.77 -17.08 -22.08
#